data_AF-A0A1X0RBC1-F1
#
_entry.id   AF-A0A1X0RBC1-F1
#
_cell.length_a   1.000
_cell.length_b   1.000
_cell.length_c   1.000
_cell.angle_alpha   90.00
_cell.angle_beta   90.00
_cell.angle_gamma   90.00
#
_symmetry.space_group_name_H-M   'P 1'
#
loop_
_entity.id
_entity.type
_entity.pdbx_description
1 polymer ?
#
loop_
_entity_poly.entity_id
_entity_poly.type
_entity_poly.pdbx_seq_one_letter_code
_entity_poly.pdbx_strand_id
1 'polypeptide(L)'
;MKFALAILLLQLALVFARPASTKGKYFDRVVIIIFENQDYKVAAKDKYLSTLTSKYKGFALTNYLATTHPSQPNYIALISGSTKGTNEDDESNINRKTIVDLLEAKGISWKTYQENYPGGCNKEMDIGPYARKHNPFISFKNIQNNKSRCAKIVNSKQLDKDIKSNSVPQFVFYTPNVGVCICISLYF
;
A
#
# COMPACT_ATOMS: atom_id res chain seq x y z
N MET A 1 -26.25 45.64 -42.58
CA MET A 1 -25.27 45.41 -41.49
C MET A 1 -25.69 44.18 -40.71
N LYS A 2 -25.01 43.03 -40.90
CA LYS A 2 -25.22 41.81 -40.12
C LYS A 2 -24.04 41.70 -39.15
N PHE A 3 -24.29 41.90 -37.86
CA PHE A 3 -23.33 41.58 -36.81
C PHE A 3 -23.54 40.13 -36.40
N ALA A 4 -22.57 39.26 -36.68
CA ALA A 4 -22.48 37.93 -36.10
C ALA A 4 -21.63 38.03 -34.83
N LEU A 5 -22.22 37.71 -33.68
CA LEU A 5 -21.55 37.66 -32.40
C LEU A 5 -20.94 36.26 -32.23
N ALA A 6 -19.61 36.16 -32.30
CA ALA A 6 -18.91 34.92 -32.01
C ALA A 6 -18.64 34.83 -30.49
N ILE A 7 -19.34 33.92 -29.80
CA ILE A 7 -19.09 33.59 -28.40
C ILE A 7 -18.01 32.50 -28.38
N LEU A 8 -16.80 32.85 -27.94
CA LEU A 8 -15.71 31.91 -27.73
C LEU A 8 -15.88 31.24 -26.36
N LEU A 9 -16.42 30.02 -26.34
CA LEU A 9 -16.44 29.17 -25.14
C LEU A 9 -15.03 28.64 -24.85
N LEU A 10 -14.33 29.25 -23.90
CA LEU A 10 -13.08 28.72 -23.37
C LEU A 10 -13.40 27.48 -22.53
N GLN A 11 -13.29 26.29 -23.11
CA GLN A 11 -13.36 25.05 -22.33
C GLN A 11 -12.10 24.97 -21.46
N LEU A 12 -12.23 25.23 -20.17
CA LEU A 12 -11.21 24.85 -19.18
C LEU A 12 -11.18 23.31 -19.16
N ALA A 13 -10.32 22.71 -19.96
CA ALA A 13 -9.90 21.35 -19.71
C ALA A 13 -9.19 21.36 -18.35
N LEU A 14 -9.79 20.77 -17.32
CA LEU A 14 -9.06 20.36 -16.12
C LEU A 14 -8.04 19.31 -16.56
N VAL A 15 -6.85 19.77 -16.96
CA VAL A 15 -5.68 18.93 -17.06
C VAL A 15 -5.33 18.59 -15.62
N PHE A 16 -5.75 17.41 -15.15
CA PHE A 16 -5.24 16.87 -13.91
C PHE A 16 -3.73 16.72 -14.06
N ALA A 17 -2.99 17.70 -13.54
CA ALA A 17 -1.54 17.66 -13.56
C ALA A 17 -1.09 16.39 -12.83
N ARG A 18 -0.32 15.56 -13.54
CA ARG A 18 0.29 14.37 -12.96
C ARG A 18 1.06 14.78 -11.71
N PRO A 19 0.90 14.09 -10.57
CA PRO A 19 1.75 14.34 -9.41
C PRO A 19 3.21 14.24 -9.84
N ALA A 20 4.00 15.29 -9.57
CA ALA A 20 5.42 15.30 -9.89
C ALA A 20 6.09 14.08 -9.23
N SER A 21 6.85 13.33 -10.03
CA SER A 21 7.56 12.14 -9.56
C SER A 21 8.95 12.53 -9.09
N THR A 22 9.31 12.17 -7.87
CA THR A 22 10.66 12.36 -7.34
C THR A 22 11.60 11.33 -7.97
N LYS A 23 12.61 11.77 -8.74
CA LYS A 23 13.52 10.84 -9.43
C LYS A 23 14.38 10.06 -8.43
N GLY A 24 14.35 8.74 -8.51
CA GLY A 24 15.16 7.87 -7.69
C GLY A 24 16.55 7.60 -8.28
N LYS A 25 17.46 7.07 -7.44
CA LYS A 25 18.81 6.67 -7.88
C LYS A 25 18.79 5.41 -8.76
N TYR A 26 17.95 4.44 -8.38
CA TYR A 26 17.88 3.13 -9.03
C TYR A 26 16.49 2.82 -9.60
N PHE A 27 15.44 3.33 -8.98
CA PHE A 27 14.05 3.15 -9.38
C PHE A 27 13.22 4.34 -8.91
N ASP A 28 12.15 4.65 -9.64
CA ASP A 28 11.24 5.75 -9.31
C ASP A 28 10.01 5.29 -8.52
N ARG A 29 9.73 3.99 -8.47
CA ARG A 29 8.53 3.44 -7.81
C ARG A 29 8.83 2.10 -7.14
N VAL A 30 8.25 1.92 -5.96
CA VAL A 30 8.24 0.68 -5.19
C VAL A 30 6.79 0.27 -4.99
N VAL A 31 6.51 -1.00 -5.31
CA VAL A 31 5.21 -1.63 -5.06
C VAL A 31 5.47 -2.83 -4.16
N ILE A 32 4.90 -2.79 -2.97
CA ILE A 32 4.94 -3.88 -1.99
C ILE A 32 3.56 -4.50 -1.95
N ILE A 33 3.48 -5.79 -2.20
CA ILE A 33 2.24 -6.57 -2.09
C ILE A 33 2.51 -7.62 -1.01
N ILE A 34 1.77 -7.54 0.10
CA ILE A 34 1.89 -8.50 1.19
C ILE A 34 0.65 -9.36 1.19
N PHE A 35 0.84 -10.67 1.03
CA PHE A 35 -0.23 -11.66 0.99
C PHE A 35 -0.35 -12.38 2.33
N GLU A 36 -1.41 -13.18 2.47
CA GLU A 36 -1.62 -14.05 3.63
C GLU A 36 -0.47 -15.05 3.79
N ASN A 37 -0.21 -15.47 5.04
CA ASN A 37 0.83 -16.43 5.38
C ASN A 37 0.64 -17.77 4.67
N GLN A 38 1.73 -18.36 4.21
CA GLN A 38 1.75 -19.68 3.57
C GLN A 38 3.15 -20.28 3.62
N ASP A 39 3.21 -21.61 3.64
CA ASP A 39 4.45 -22.36 3.50
C ASP A 39 5.10 -22.06 2.14
N TYR A 40 6.40 -21.80 2.14
CA TYR A 40 7.13 -21.48 0.93
C TYR A 40 7.06 -22.59 -0.13
N LYS A 41 7.12 -23.87 0.26
CA LYS A 41 7.07 -24.97 -0.71
C LYS A 41 5.71 -25.04 -1.39
N VAL A 42 4.66 -24.56 -0.72
CA VAL A 42 3.33 -24.38 -1.32
C VAL A 42 3.34 -23.16 -2.24
N ALA A 43 3.78 -22.00 -1.76
CA ALA A 43 3.81 -20.76 -2.55
C ALA A 43 4.68 -20.86 -3.80
N ALA A 44 5.85 -21.50 -3.73
CA ALA A 44 6.79 -21.67 -4.83
C ALA A 44 6.24 -22.57 -5.96
N LYS A 45 5.20 -23.38 -5.68
CA LYS A 45 4.49 -24.18 -6.69
C LYS A 45 3.38 -23.39 -7.39
N ASP A 46 3.03 -22.20 -6.91
CA ASP A 46 2.07 -21.35 -7.59
C ASP A 46 2.59 -20.96 -8.98
N LYS A 47 1.73 -21.17 -9.98
CA LYS A 47 2.10 -20.96 -11.38
C LYS A 47 2.36 -19.48 -11.67
N TYR A 48 1.62 -18.57 -11.04
CA TYR A 48 1.82 -17.14 -11.25
C TYR A 48 3.10 -16.67 -10.57
N LEU A 49 3.33 -17.03 -9.30
CA LEU A 49 4.53 -16.63 -8.56
C LEU A 49 5.82 -17.17 -9.20
N SER A 50 5.82 -18.41 -9.70
CA SER A 50 6.97 -18.95 -10.44
C SER A 50 7.26 -18.23 -11.77
N THR A 51 6.27 -17.54 -12.36
CA THR A 51 6.50 -16.68 -13.52
C THR A 51 7.24 -15.39 -13.17
N LEU A 52 7.17 -14.92 -11.91
CA LEU A 52 7.86 -13.69 -11.49
C LEU A 52 9.37 -13.84 -11.62
N THR A 53 9.92 -14.99 -11.24
CA THR A 53 11.36 -15.25 -11.36
C THR A 53 11.75 -15.60 -12.81
N SER A 54 11.02 -16.51 -13.45
CA SER A 54 11.38 -17.03 -14.78
C SER A 54 11.12 -16.05 -15.93
N LYS A 55 9.99 -15.32 -15.90
CA LYS A 55 9.56 -14.42 -16.98
C LYS A 55 9.99 -12.97 -16.76
N TYR A 56 9.89 -12.48 -15.53
CA TYR A 56 10.12 -11.06 -15.21
C TYR A 56 11.50 -10.79 -14.60
N LYS A 57 12.41 -11.78 -14.62
CA LYS A 57 13.76 -11.69 -14.05
C LYS A 57 13.77 -11.28 -12.58
N GLY A 58 12.71 -11.65 -11.85
CA GLY A 58 12.62 -11.46 -10.41
C GLY A 58 13.55 -12.40 -9.66
N PHE A 59 13.80 -12.09 -8.40
CA PHE A 59 14.61 -12.92 -7.50
C PHE A 59 13.72 -13.51 -6.40
N ALA A 60 13.83 -14.81 -6.19
CA ALA A 60 13.26 -15.47 -5.02
C ALA A 60 14.24 -15.34 -3.85
N LEU A 61 13.80 -14.73 -2.76
CA LEU A 61 14.58 -14.61 -1.53
C LEU A 61 14.32 -15.83 -0.65
N THR A 62 15.12 -16.88 -0.81
CA THR A 62 14.90 -18.19 -0.14
C THR A 62 15.31 -18.22 1.33
N ASN A 63 15.96 -17.16 1.83
CA ASN A 63 16.33 -16.98 3.23
C ASN A 63 15.76 -15.68 3.81
N TYR A 64 14.56 -15.29 3.35
CA TYR A 64 13.81 -14.16 3.90
C TYR A 64 12.84 -14.68 4.96
N LEU A 65 13.10 -14.33 6.22
CA LEU A 65 12.37 -14.84 7.38
C LEU A 65 11.46 -13.77 7.98
N ALA A 66 10.39 -14.21 8.66
CA ALA A 66 9.59 -13.33 9.49
C ALA A 66 10.44 -12.65 10.57
N THR A 67 10.05 -11.45 11.00
CA THR A 67 10.66 -10.80 12.15
C THR A 67 10.25 -11.48 13.46
N THR A 68 9.00 -11.95 13.54
CA THR A 68 8.43 -12.64 14.72
C THR A 68 7.12 -13.35 14.36
N HIS A 69 6.41 -13.89 15.35
CA HIS A 69 5.04 -14.39 15.25
C HIS A 69 4.22 -13.81 16.43
N PRO A 70 2.96 -13.37 16.26
CA PRO A 70 2.06 -13.53 15.09
C PRO A 70 2.27 -12.49 13.98
N SER A 71 1.32 -12.40 13.04
CA SER A 71 1.41 -11.62 11.80
C SER A 71 1.61 -10.12 12.04
N GLN A 72 0.81 -9.50 12.90
CA GLN A 72 0.74 -8.04 13.03
C GLN A 72 2.08 -7.35 13.37
N PRO A 73 2.90 -7.87 14.31
CA PRO A 73 4.24 -7.33 14.54
C PRO A 73 5.14 -7.28 13.30
N ASN A 74 5.00 -8.23 12.36
CA ASN A 74 5.77 -8.22 11.10
C ASN A 74 5.34 -7.05 10.19
N TYR A 75 4.04 -6.83 10.03
CA TYR A 75 3.52 -5.70 9.26
C TYR A 75 3.96 -4.35 9.85
N ILE A 76 3.94 -4.24 11.17
CA ILE A 76 4.40 -3.03 11.88
C ILE A 76 5.91 -2.84 11.71
N ALA A 77 6.70 -3.91 11.83
CA ALA A 77 8.14 -3.86 11.59
C ALA A 77 8.47 -3.47 10.13
N LEU A 78 7.71 -3.93 9.15
CA LEU A 78 7.93 -3.66 7.73
C LEU A 78 7.90 -2.16 7.40
N ILE A 79 7.05 -1.37 8.06
CA ILE A 79 6.94 0.07 7.80
C ILE A 79 7.67 0.95 8.83
N SER A 80 8.16 0.39 9.93
CA SER A 80 8.75 1.19 11.03
C SER A 80 10.08 0.67 11.57
N GLY A 81 10.56 -0.48 11.09
CA GLY A 81 11.84 -1.09 11.48
C GLY A 81 11.86 -1.72 12.87
N SER A 82 10.72 -1.91 13.53
CA SER A 82 10.67 -2.50 14.88
C SER A 82 9.29 -3.08 15.21
N THR A 83 9.26 -4.14 16.02
CA THR A 83 8.03 -4.73 16.59
C THR A 83 7.52 -3.98 17.82
N LYS A 84 8.30 -3.07 18.43
CA LYS A 84 7.93 -2.41 19.70
C LYS A 84 6.56 -1.72 19.60
N GLY A 85 5.67 -2.01 20.55
CA GLY A 85 4.31 -1.46 20.61
C GLY A 85 3.22 -2.40 20.08
N THR A 86 3.57 -3.62 19.70
CA THR A 86 2.67 -4.71 19.33
C THR A 86 3.39 -6.05 19.59
N ASN A 87 2.72 -7.00 20.21
CA ASN A 87 3.26 -8.36 20.39
C ASN A 87 2.29 -9.43 19.91
N GLU A 88 1.02 -9.06 19.69
CA GLU A 88 -0.07 -9.95 19.32
C GLU A 88 -0.87 -9.35 18.16
N ASP A 89 -1.80 -10.12 17.60
CA ASP A 89 -2.78 -9.68 16.60
C ASP A 89 -3.93 -8.91 17.29
N ASP A 90 -3.64 -7.73 17.86
CA ASP A 90 -4.55 -6.94 18.68
C ASP A 90 -4.71 -5.47 18.22
N GLU A 91 -5.53 -4.69 18.93
CA GLU A 91 -5.61 -3.26 18.66
C GLU A 91 -4.34 -2.53 19.12
N SER A 92 -3.37 -2.38 18.22
CA SER A 92 -2.16 -1.60 18.48
C SER A 92 -2.29 -0.14 18.03
N ASN A 93 -1.88 0.82 18.87
CA ASN A 93 -1.89 2.27 18.60
C ASN A 93 -0.53 2.91 18.96
N ILE A 94 0.40 2.91 18.01
CA ILE A 94 1.83 3.16 18.22
C ILE A 94 2.18 4.62 17.93
N ASN A 95 2.99 5.24 18.81
CA ASN A 95 3.55 6.57 18.59
C ASN A 95 5.02 6.49 18.16
N ARG A 96 5.26 6.28 16.85
CA ARG A 96 6.60 6.18 16.26
C ARG A 96 6.57 6.65 14.80
N LYS A 97 7.71 7.11 14.30
CA LYS A 97 7.90 7.38 12.87
C LYS A 97 7.85 6.10 12.04
N THR A 98 7.45 6.24 10.79
CA THR A 98 7.41 5.14 9.80
C THR A 98 8.12 5.58 8.52
N ILE A 99 8.17 4.69 7.53
CA ILE A 99 8.60 4.99 6.17
C ILE A 99 7.86 6.21 5.59
N VAL A 100 6.61 6.46 6.00
CA VAL A 100 5.82 7.64 5.57
C VAL A 100 6.53 8.94 5.90
N ASP A 101 7.11 9.06 7.10
CA ASP A 101 7.82 10.28 7.49
C ASP A 101 9.06 10.52 6.60
N LEU A 102 9.74 9.45 6.19
CA LEU A 102 10.89 9.52 5.27
C LEU A 102 10.47 9.87 3.84
N LEU A 103 9.37 9.27 3.36
CA LEU A 103 8.81 9.53 2.03
C LEU A 103 8.35 10.99 1.90
N GLU A 104 7.60 11.49 2.88
CA GLU A 104 7.07 12.85 2.86
C GLU A 104 8.18 13.90 2.99
N ALA A 105 9.22 13.65 3.79
CA ALA A 105 10.39 14.52 3.88
C ALA A 105 11.14 14.66 2.54
N LYS A 106 10.92 13.74 1.60
CA LYS A 106 11.51 13.74 0.25
C LYS A 106 10.50 14.06 -0.86
N GLY A 107 9.26 14.40 -0.52
CA GLY A 107 8.21 14.65 -1.52
C GLY A 107 7.82 13.41 -2.32
N ILE A 108 8.09 12.20 -1.81
CA ILE A 108 7.74 10.95 -2.48
C ILE A 108 6.27 10.63 -2.16
N SER A 109 5.46 10.52 -3.22
CA SER A 109 4.04 10.17 -3.09
C SER A 109 3.86 8.74 -2.60
N TRP A 110 2.86 8.53 -1.74
CA TRP A 110 2.55 7.23 -1.17
C TRP A 110 1.05 7.02 -1.02
N LYS A 111 0.60 5.76 -1.12
CA LYS A 111 -0.75 5.32 -0.80
C LYS A 111 -0.72 3.86 -0.40
N THR A 112 -1.61 3.46 0.50
CA THR A 112 -1.83 2.05 0.82
C THR A 112 -3.23 1.63 0.38
N TYR A 113 -3.30 0.49 -0.30
CA TYR A 113 -4.48 -0.09 -0.93
C TYR A 113 -4.85 -1.36 -0.18
N GLN A 114 -5.94 -1.29 0.55
CA GLN A 114 -6.37 -2.32 1.48
C GLN A 114 -7.70 -2.87 0.95
N GLU A 115 -7.73 -4.16 0.59
CA GLU A 115 -8.94 -4.76 0.06
C GLU A 115 -10.07 -4.70 1.10
N ASN A 116 -11.27 -4.35 0.64
CA ASN A 116 -12.47 -4.13 1.46
C ASN A 116 -12.36 -3.13 2.63
N TYR A 117 -11.25 -2.40 2.76
CA TYR A 117 -11.17 -1.31 3.73
C TYR A 117 -12.26 -0.27 3.42
N PRO A 118 -13.08 0.13 4.40
CA PRO A 118 -14.19 1.08 4.17
C PRO A 118 -13.72 2.52 3.95
N GLY A 119 -12.43 2.83 4.20
CA GLY A 119 -11.93 4.20 4.15
C GLY A 119 -12.31 5.00 5.39
N GLY A 120 -12.28 6.33 5.28
CA GLY A 120 -12.74 7.23 6.34
C GLY A 120 -11.95 7.15 7.65
N CYS A 121 -10.71 6.67 7.61
CA CYS A 121 -9.92 6.42 8.81
C CYS A 121 -10.54 5.42 9.78
N ASN A 122 -11.33 4.47 9.27
CA ASN A 122 -11.89 3.41 10.09
C ASN A 122 -10.77 2.62 10.79
N LYS A 123 -10.99 2.33 12.08
CA LYS A 123 -10.06 1.65 13.00
C LYS A 123 -10.63 0.36 13.57
N GLU A 124 -11.81 -0.08 13.11
CA GLU A 124 -12.38 -1.36 13.52
C GLU A 124 -11.42 -2.49 13.20
N MET A 125 -11.40 -3.49 14.07
CA MET A 125 -10.45 -4.60 13.98
C MET A 125 -10.70 -5.46 12.75
N ASP A 126 -11.94 -5.82 12.48
CA ASP A 126 -12.30 -6.68 11.35
C ASP A 126 -13.59 -6.19 10.70
N ILE A 127 -13.62 -6.14 9.37
CA ILE A 127 -14.78 -5.72 8.57
C ILE A 127 -14.96 -6.71 7.41
N GLY A 128 -15.82 -7.71 7.62
CA GLY A 128 -15.90 -8.84 6.71
C GLY A 128 -14.52 -9.50 6.57
N PRO A 129 -13.96 -9.62 5.35
CA PRO A 129 -12.65 -10.23 5.15
C PRO A 129 -11.48 -9.23 5.21
N TYR A 130 -11.74 -7.94 5.51
CA TYR A 130 -10.70 -6.98 5.86
C TYR A 130 -10.28 -7.17 7.31
N ALA A 131 -8.97 -7.26 7.58
CA ALA A 131 -8.42 -7.34 8.93
C ALA A 131 -7.42 -6.20 9.17
N ARG A 132 -7.66 -5.41 10.23
CA ARG A 132 -6.83 -4.27 10.63
C ARG A 132 -5.37 -4.65 10.84
N LYS A 133 -5.13 -5.86 11.36
CA LYS A 133 -3.79 -6.40 11.60
C LYS A 133 -2.90 -6.45 10.35
N HIS A 134 -3.47 -6.50 9.15
CA HIS A 134 -2.72 -6.50 7.88
C HIS A 134 -2.55 -5.08 7.29
N ASN A 135 -3.14 -4.06 7.91
CA ASN A 135 -2.99 -2.65 7.55
C ASN A 135 -2.11 -1.93 8.59
N PRO A 136 -0.77 -2.00 8.51
CA PRO A 136 0.08 -1.44 9.55
C PRO A 136 -0.05 0.08 9.67
N PHE A 137 -0.46 0.78 8.61
CA PHE A 137 -0.54 2.25 8.59
C PHE A 137 -1.60 2.77 9.58
N ILE A 138 -2.72 2.07 9.74
CA ILE A 138 -3.77 2.49 10.67
C ILE A 138 -3.38 2.24 12.14
N SER A 139 -2.29 1.50 12.41
CA SER A 139 -1.78 1.26 13.76
C SER A 139 -0.89 2.39 14.30
N PHE A 140 -0.56 3.42 13.51
CA PHE A 140 0.30 4.52 13.95
C PHE A 140 -0.46 5.82 14.19
N LYS A 141 -0.30 6.40 15.40
CA LYS A 141 -0.99 7.62 15.83
C LYS A 141 -0.68 8.83 14.95
N ASN A 142 0.55 8.95 14.43
CA ASN A 142 0.94 10.04 13.53
C ASN A 142 0.26 9.95 12.15
N ILE A 143 -0.30 8.79 11.79
CA ILE A 143 -1.13 8.60 10.59
C ILE A 143 -2.60 8.79 10.97
N GLN A 144 -3.10 8.11 12.01
CA GLN A 144 -4.49 8.21 12.47
C GLN A 144 -4.93 9.66 12.73
N ASN A 145 -4.09 10.43 13.43
CA ASN A 145 -4.41 11.79 13.86
C ASN A 145 -4.13 12.84 12.76
N ASN A 146 -3.60 12.43 11.61
CA ASN A 146 -3.36 13.29 10.47
C ASN A 146 -4.33 12.94 9.34
N LYS A 147 -5.36 13.77 9.16
CA LYS A 147 -6.41 13.56 8.15
C LYS A 147 -5.86 13.33 6.75
N SER A 148 -4.82 14.07 6.35
CA SER A 148 -4.21 13.94 5.01
C SER A 148 -3.42 12.66 4.84
N ARG A 149 -2.73 12.17 5.88
CA ARG A 149 -2.04 10.87 5.84
C ARG A 149 -3.05 9.73 5.84
N CYS A 150 -4.03 9.80 6.72
CA CYS A 150 -5.01 8.75 6.87
C CYS A 150 -5.92 8.61 5.62
N ALA A 151 -6.23 9.70 4.92
CA ALA A 151 -6.92 9.65 3.62
C ALA A 151 -6.15 8.91 2.51
N LYS A 152 -4.84 8.63 2.71
CA LYS A 152 -4.02 7.79 1.80
C LYS A 152 -4.11 6.30 2.14
N ILE A 153 -4.89 5.92 3.15
CA ILE A 153 -5.31 4.54 3.38
C ILE A 153 -6.65 4.35 2.68
N VAL A 154 -6.65 3.62 1.57
CA VAL A 154 -7.82 3.53 0.69
C VAL A 154 -8.25 2.09 0.46
N ASN A 155 -9.49 1.92 0.04
CA ASN A 155 -9.97 0.66 -0.53
C ASN A 155 -9.15 0.29 -1.78
N SER A 156 -8.81 -0.99 -1.95
CA SER A 156 -8.03 -1.47 -3.10
C SER A 156 -8.63 -1.13 -4.47
N LYS A 157 -9.96 -0.98 -4.59
CA LYS A 157 -10.64 -0.53 -5.82
C LYS A 157 -10.16 0.84 -6.32
N GLN A 158 -9.53 1.64 -5.47
CA GLN A 158 -8.92 2.91 -5.88
C GLN A 158 -7.70 2.70 -6.77
N LEU A 159 -7.00 1.55 -6.69
CA LEU A 159 -5.82 1.29 -7.48
C LEU A 159 -6.12 1.31 -8.99
N ASP A 160 -7.22 0.69 -9.42
CA ASP A 160 -7.63 0.71 -10.83
C ASP A 160 -7.93 2.12 -11.34
N LYS A 161 -8.51 2.97 -10.50
CA LYS A 161 -8.77 4.38 -10.82
C LYS A 161 -7.46 5.15 -10.95
N ASP A 162 -6.52 4.90 -10.04
CA ASP A 162 -5.22 5.55 -10.06
C ASP A 162 -4.37 5.11 -11.26
N ILE A 163 -4.48 3.83 -11.67
CA ILE A 163 -3.86 3.32 -12.91
C ILE A 163 -4.46 4.01 -14.12
N LYS A 164 -5.79 4.03 -14.25
CA LYS A 164 -6.50 4.65 -15.39
C LYS A 164 -6.21 6.15 -15.53
N SER A 165 -6.02 6.83 -14.41
CA SER A 165 -5.71 8.27 -14.37
C SER A 165 -4.21 8.59 -14.34
N ASN A 166 -3.33 7.58 -14.46
CA ASN A 166 -1.88 7.75 -14.36
C ASN A 166 -1.42 8.48 -13.09
N SER A 167 -2.08 8.20 -11.96
CA SER A 167 -1.87 8.84 -10.66
C SER A 167 -1.41 7.86 -9.56
N VAL A 168 -0.96 6.66 -9.93
CA VAL A 168 -0.37 5.68 -9.01
C VAL A 168 0.84 6.32 -8.29
N PRO A 169 0.88 6.29 -6.94
CA PRO A 169 1.96 6.90 -6.17
C PRO A 169 3.28 6.16 -6.39
N GLN A 170 4.37 6.77 -5.95
CA GLN A 170 5.71 6.17 -6.04
C GLN A 170 5.93 5.07 -5.00
N PHE A 171 5.28 5.15 -3.84
CA PHE A 171 5.25 4.08 -2.86
C PHE A 171 3.84 3.51 -2.78
N VAL A 172 3.70 2.24 -3.16
CA VAL A 172 2.45 1.48 -3.10
C VAL A 172 2.62 0.36 -2.08
N PHE A 173 1.69 0.29 -1.14
CA PHE A 173 1.53 -0.87 -0.27
C PHE A 173 0.16 -1.48 -0.53
N TYR A 174 0.12 -2.76 -0.92
CA TYR A 174 -1.12 -3.46 -1.23
C TYR A 174 -1.27 -4.65 -0.30
N THR A 175 -2.48 -4.80 0.25
CA THR A 175 -2.84 -5.92 1.10
C THR A 175 -4.21 -6.45 0.66
N PRO A 176 -4.29 -7.72 0.24
CA PRO A 176 -5.57 -8.36 -0.05
C PRO A 176 -6.31 -8.69 1.24
N ASN A 177 -7.54 -9.15 1.09
CA ASN A 177 -8.33 -9.70 2.17
C ASN A 177 -7.68 -10.94 2.81
N VAL A 178 -8.06 -11.25 4.05
CA VAL A 178 -7.69 -12.52 4.67
C VAL A 178 -8.21 -13.69 3.84
N GLY A 179 -7.42 -14.77 3.76
CA GLY A 179 -7.78 -15.96 3.00
C GLY A 179 -7.49 -15.90 1.49
N VAL A 180 -7.00 -14.77 0.96
CA VAL A 180 -6.53 -14.69 -0.43
C VAL A 180 -5.14 -15.36 -0.53
N CYS A 181 -5.11 -16.59 -1.03
CA CYS A 181 -3.88 -17.38 -1.21
C CYS A 181 -3.21 -17.12 -2.58
N ILE A 182 -2.42 -16.05 -2.69
CA ILE A 182 -1.34 -15.93 -3.71
C ILE A 182 -0.07 -15.51 -2.96
N CYS A 183 0.51 -16.42 -2.18
CA CYS A 183 1.26 -16.04 -0.98
C CYS A 183 2.74 -15.71 -1.19
N ILE A 184 3.27 -14.73 -0.44
CA ILE A 184 4.71 -14.60 -0.21
C ILE A 184 4.99 -15.18 1.18
N SER A 185 5.90 -16.15 1.25
CA SER A 185 6.21 -16.84 2.50
C SER A 185 6.96 -15.93 3.46
N LEU A 186 6.38 -15.72 4.65
CA LEU A 186 7.13 -15.42 5.86
C LEU A 186 7.28 -16.78 6.55
N TYR A 187 8.45 -17.39 6.46
CA TYR A 187 8.72 -18.67 7.09
C TYR A 187 8.58 -18.58 8.63
N PHE A 188 8.05 -19.66 9.21
CA PHE A 188 8.16 -20.05 10.62
C PHE A 188 8.96 -21.33 10.71
#